data_AF-A0A4V6WL78-F1
#
_entry.id   AF-A0A4V6WL78-F1
#
_cell.length_a   1.000
_cell.length_b   1.000
_cell.length_c   1.000
_cell.angle_alpha   90.00
_cell.angle_beta   90.00
_cell.angle_gamma   90.00
#
_symmetry.space_group_name_H-M   'P 1'
#
loop_
_entity.id
_entity.type
_entity.pdbx_description
1 polymer ?
#
loop_
_entity_poly.entity_id
_entity_poly.type
_entity_poly.pdbx_seq_one_letter_code
_entity_poly.pdbx_strand_id
1 'polypeptide(L)'
;MSSDSGSAQNFREMEDGFAAYAASKAALNQSLRHMAAELRRKDDKTTILAMHPGEVATDMANINLGWEVEGIISAEVSVGAMINVITSKGPEHSGTFWTWEDNQYPW
;
A
#
# COMPACT_ATOMS: atom_id res chain seq x y z
N MET A 1 -9.40 -4.32 -5.03
CA MET A 1 -8.80 -2.98 -5.14
C MET A 1 -7.98 -2.67 -3.90
N SER A 2 -6.71 -2.32 -4.09
CA SER A 2 -5.82 -2.06 -2.96
C SER A 2 -4.76 -0.99 -3.27
N SER A 3 -3.84 -0.71 -2.36
CA SER A 3 -2.80 0.31 -2.56
C SER A 3 -1.73 -0.08 -3.59
N ASP A 4 -1.70 -1.33 -4.03
CA ASP A 4 -0.80 -1.87 -5.06
C ASP A 4 -1.04 -1.23 -6.43
N SER A 5 -2.27 -0.81 -6.76
CA SER A 5 -2.56 -0.02 -7.97
C SER A 5 -1.81 1.33 -7.99
N GLY A 6 -1.24 1.76 -6.87
CA GLY A 6 -0.34 2.91 -6.78
C GLY A 6 1.10 2.62 -7.19
N SER A 7 1.45 1.37 -7.56
CA SER A 7 2.77 1.00 -8.04
C SER A 7 2.95 1.37 -9.51
N ALA A 8 3.87 2.28 -9.81
CA ALA A 8 4.29 2.62 -11.16
C ALA A 8 5.15 1.53 -11.81
N GLN A 9 5.85 0.71 -11.02
CA GLN A 9 6.74 -0.35 -11.50
C GLN A 9 6.02 -1.68 -11.72
N ASN A 10 5.04 -2.02 -10.88
CA ASN A 10 4.24 -3.23 -11.00
C ASN A 10 2.84 -2.91 -11.56
N PHE A 11 2.81 -2.40 -12.79
CA PHE A 11 1.57 -2.03 -13.46
C PHE A 11 0.75 -3.27 -13.86
N ARG A 12 -0.55 -3.28 -13.51
CA ARG A 12 -1.49 -4.36 -13.82
C ARG A 12 -2.43 -3.93 -14.94
N GLU A 13 -2.09 -4.30 -16.18
CA GLU A 13 -2.84 -3.88 -17.37
C GLU A 13 -4.31 -4.35 -17.39
N MET A 14 -4.61 -5.45 -16.69
CA MET A 14 -5.95 -6.04 -16.63
C MET A 14 -6.89 -5.33 -15.65
N GLU A 15 -6.37 -4.47 -14.75
CA GLU A 15 -7.18 -3.70 -13.78
C GLU A 15 -7.75 -2.42 -14.42
N ASP A 16 -8.55 -2.59 -15.47
CA ASP A 16 -9.18 -1.46 -16.16
C ASP A 16 -10.23 -0.75 -15.28
N GLY A 17 -10.51 0.52 -15.59
CA GLY A 17 -11.48 1.34 -14.85
C GLY A 17 -10.96 2.05 -13.59
N PHE A 18 -9.70 1.83 -13.19
CA PHE A 18 -9.14 2.38 -11.94
C PHE A 18 -8.12 3.52 -12.10
N ALA A 19 -8.00 4.12 -13.28
CA ALA A 19 -6.96 5.12 -13.55
C ALA A 19 -6.89 6.26 -12.51
N ALA A 20 -8.02 6.84 -12.12
CA ALA A 20 -8.06 7.90 -11.11
C ALA A 20 -7.67 7.40 -9.70
N TYR A 21 -8.10 6.18 -9.35
CA TYR A 21 -7.75 5.53 -8.08
C TYR A 21 -6.25 5.22 -8.03
N ALA A 22 -5.71 4.56 -9.06
CA ALA A 22 -4.29 4.26 -9.23
C ALA A 22 -3.43 5.55 -9.16
N ALA A 23 -3.82 6.60 -9.90
CA ALA A 23 -3.15 7.88 -9.87
C ALA A 23 -3.14 8.51 -8.47
N SER A 24 -4.26 8.44 -7.74
CA SER A 24 -4.33 8.94 -6.36
C SER A 24 -3.42 8.18 -5.40
N LYS A 25 -3.31 6.85 -5.55
CA LYS A 25 -2.44 6.00 -4.73
C LYS A 25 -0.97 6.24 -5.06
N ALA A 26 -0.63 6.40 -6.34
CA ALA A 26 0.72 6.79 -6.76
C ALA A 26 1.11 8.18 -6.22
N ALA A 27 0.20 9.16 -6.25
CA ALA A 27 0.42 10.48 -5.69
C ALA A 27 0.58 10.45 -4.16
N LEU A 28 -0.22 9.65 -3.46
CA LEU A 28 -0.10 9.40 -2.02
C LEU A 28 1.28 8.80 -1.70
N ASN A 29 1.68 7.75 -2.42
CA ASN A 29 2.97 7.08 -2.27
C ASN A 29 4.14 8.07 -2.43
N GLN A 30 4.11 8.92 -3.47
CA GLN A 30 5.13 9.94 -3.67
C GLN A 30 5.13 10.98 -2.54
N SER A 31 3.95 11.40 -2.06
CA SER A 31 3.83 12.35 -0.94
C SER A 31 4.44 11.79 0.35
N LEU A 32 4.23 10.51 0.65
CA LEU A 32 4.82 9.83 1.80
C LEU A 32 6.36 9.84 1.75
N ARG A 33 6.95 9.62 0.57
CA ARG A 33 8.41 9.69 0.39
C ARG A 33 8.97 11.08 0.68
N HIS A 34 8.28 12.14 0.26
CA HIS A 34 8.67 13.51 0.57
C HIS A 34 8.63 13.79 2.08
N MET A 35 7.55 13.39 2.76
CA MET A 35 7.40 13.57 4.21
C MET A 35 8.47 12.78 4.98
N ALA A 36 8.72 11.52 4.61
CA ALA A 36 9.75 10.69 5.24
C ALA A 36 11.15 11.33 5.12
N ALA A 37 11.47 11.86 3.94
CA ALA A 37 12.74 12.56 3.71
C ALA A 37 12.83 13.88 4.51
N GLU A 38 11.73 14.60 4.69
CA GLU A 38 11.68 15.81 5.50
C GLU A 38 11.92 15.53 6.99
N LEU A 39 11.21 14.54 7.55
CA LEU A 39 11.37 14.15 8.95
C LEU A 39 12.79 13.65 9.23
N ARG A 40 13.35 12.83 8.33
CA ARG A 40 14.74 12.37 8.44
C ARG A 40 15.75 13.52 8.48
N ARG A 41 15.56 14.59 7.68
CA ARG A 41 16.44 15.78 7.71
C ARG A 41 16.35 16.56 9.02
N LYS A 42 15.24 16.43 9.75
CA LYS A 42 15.02 17.07 11.05
C LYS A 42 15.52 16.22 12.22
N ASP A 43 16.20 15.10 11.95
CA ASP A 43 16.59 14.09 12.94
C ASP A 43 15.39 13.54 13.74
N ASP A 44 14.21 13.53 13.12
CA ASP A 44 12.99 12.99 13.70
C ASP A 44 12.97 11.46 13.55
N LYS A 45 12.55 10.75 14.61
CA LYS A 45 12.50 9.28 14.67
C LYS A 45 11.18 8.68 14.19
N THR A 46 10.29 9.48 13.60
CA THR A 46 9.01 9.03 13.06
C THR A 46 9.22 8.16 11.81
N THR A 47 8.65 6.96 11.85
CA THR A 47 8.60 6.05 10.70
C THR A 47 7.33 6.30 9.90
N ILE A 48 7.47 6.54 8.59
CA ILE A 48 6.35 6.63 7.64
C ILE A 48 6.41 5.42 6.71
N LEU A 49 5.34 4.63 6.64
CA LEU A 49 5.23 3.47 5.76
C LEU A 49 4.03 3.64 4.82
N ALA A 50 4.20 3.27 3.56
CA ALA A 50 3.07 2.94 2.70
C ALA A 50 2.72 1.46 2.90
N MET A 51 1.42 1.14 2.98
CA MET A 51 0.93 -0.22 3.21
C MET A 51 -0.07 -0.65 2.14
N HIS A 52 0.16 -1.83 1.57
CA HIS A 52 -0.77 -2.56 0.74
C HIS A 52 -1.46 -3.62 1.61
N PRO A 53 -2.76 -3.43 1.95
CA PRO A 53 -3.48 -4.31 2.86
C PRO A 53 -3.82 -5.69 2.26
N GLY A 54 -3.41 -5.98 1.03
CA GLY A 54 -3.94 -7.10 0.26
C GLY A 54 -5.28 -6.76 -0.37
N GLU A 55 -5.89 -7.75 -1.00
CA GLU A 55 -7.25 -7.67 -1.52
C GLU A 55 -8.23 -8.00 -0.40
N VAL A 56 -8.85 -6.98 0.20
CA VAL A 56 -9.65 -7.16 1.43
C VAL A 56 -11.13 -7.19 1.11
N ALA A 57 -11.84 -8.21 1.61
CA ALA A 57 -13.29 -8.36 1.50
C ALA A 57 -14.03 -7.21 2.21
N THR A 58 -14.23 -6.11 1.49
CA THR A 58 -14.87 -4.87 1.95
C THR A 58 -15.81 -4.36 0.87
N ASP A 59 -16.65 -3.38 1.19
CA ASP A 59 -17.50 -2.71 0.21
C ASP A 59 -16.69 -2.09 -0.94
N MET A 60 -15.43 -1.70 -0.69
CA MET A 60 -14.52 -1.22 -1.74
C MET A 60 -14.20 -2.33 -2.74
N ALA A 61 -13.94 -3.56 -2.29
CA ALA A 61 -13.67 -4.68 -3.18
C ALA A 61 -14.94 -5.23 -3.86
N ASN A 62 -16.12 -4.97 -3.29
CA ASN A 62 -17.41 -5.48 -3.76
C ASN A 62 -18.06 -4.59 -4.83
N ILE A 63 -17.30 -4.22 -5.86
CA ILE A 63 -17.81 -3.52 -7.04
C ILE A 63 -17.90 -4.51 -8.22
N ASN A 64 -18.80 -4.23 -9.16
CA ASN A 64 -18.96 -5.09 -10.34
C ASN A 64 -17.80 -4.86 -11.31
N LEU A 65 -16.83 -5.77 -11.29
CA LEU A 65 -15.63 -5.73 -12.13
C LEU A 65 -15.82 -6.61 -13.36
N GLY A 66 -15.20 -6.21 -14.48
CA GLY A 66 -15.10 -7.06 -15.68
C GLY A 66 -14.08 -8.19 -15.55
N TRP A 67 -13.44 -8.33 -14.39
CA TRP A 67 -12.31 -9.22 -14.10
C TRP A 67 -12.41 -9.77 -12.66
N GLU A 68 -11.69 -10.86 -12.39
CA GLU A 68 -11.70 -11.55 -11.09
C GLU A 68 -10.60 -11.03 -10.16
N VAL A 69 -10.96 -10.69 -8.93
CA VAL A 69 -10.00 -10.33 -7.88
C VAL A 69 -9.52 -11.61 -7.21
N GLU A 70 -8.28 -11.99 -7.48
CA GLU A 70 -7.65 -13.15 -6.83
C GLU A 70 -7.10 -12.80 -5.43
N GLY A 71 -7.04 -13.80 -4.55
CA GLY A 71 -6.36 -13.67 -3.26
C GLY A 71 -7.11 -12.83 -2.21
N ILE A 72 -8.44 -12.78 -2.27
CA ILE A 72 -9.25 -12.03 -1.30
C ILE A 72 -9.08 -12.59 0.12
N ILE A 73 -8.78 -11.71 1.08
CA ILE A 73 -8.63 -12.00 2.51
C ILE A 73 -9.66 -11.23 3.34
N SER A 74 -9.88 -11.66 4.59
CA SER A 74 -10.74 -10.94 5.54
C SER A 74 -10.04 -9.69 6.11
N ALA A 75 -10.83 -8.76 6.62
CA ALA A 75 -10.31 -7.56 7.29
C ALA A 75 -9.45 -7.92 8.52
N GLU A 76 -9.83 -8.97 9.25
CA GLU A 76 -9.10 -9.45 10.42
C GLU A 76 -7.72 -9.98 10.03
N VAL A 77 -7.62 -10.75 8.94
CA VAL A 77 -6.33 -11.25 8.43
C VAL A 77 -5.46 -10.09 7.98
N SER A 78 -6.02 -9.18 7.16
CA SER A 78 -5.30 -8.01 6.64
C SER A 78 -4.74 -7.14 7.76
N VAL A 79 -5.60 -6.69 8.69
CA VAL A 79 -5.20 -5.77 9.77
C VAL A 79 -4.28 -6.47 10.77
N GLY A 80 -4.57 -7.71 11.14
CA GLY A 80 -3.71 -8.48 12.06
C GLY A 80 -2.28 -8.62 11.55
N ALA A 81 -2.11 -8.92 10.25
CA ALA A 81 -0.81 -9.02 9.64
C ALA A 81 -0.13 -7.65 9.45
N MET A 82 -0.86 -6.61 9.02
CA MET A 82 -0.32 -5.26 8.91
C MET A 82 0.19 -4.71 10.24
N ILE A 83 -0.48 -5.02 11.36
CA ILE A 83 0.02 -4.65 12.70
C ILE A 83 1.40 -5.27 12.92
N ASN A 84 1.59 -6.55 12.59
CA ASN A 84 2.89 -7.21 12.72
C ASN A 84 3.96 -6.51 11.87
N VAL A 85 3.64 -6.16 10.61
CA VAL A 85 4.56 -5.40 9.73
C VAL A 85 4.90 -4.05 10.36
N ILE A 86 3.90 -3.26 10.78
CA ILE A 86 4.12 -1.93 11.37
C ILE A 86 5.00 -2.03 12.63
N THR A 87 4.77 -3.02 13.49
CA THR A 87 5.58 -3.21 14.71
C THR A 87 7.00 -3.71 14.45
N SER A 88 7.28 -4.30 13.28
CA SER A 88 8.61 -4.78 12.92
C SER A 88 9.50 -3.72 12.28
N LYS A 89 8.95 -2.56 11.89
CA LYS A 89 9.70 -1.51 11.16
C LYS A 89 10.13 -0.35 12.05
N GLY A 90 11.40 0.04 11.92
CA GLY A 90 11.97 1.26 12.51
C GLY A 90 12.23 2.39 11.51
N PRO A 91 12.87 3.49 11.98
CA PRO A 91 13.17 4.68 11.19
C PRO A 91 13.96 4.40 9.89
N GLU A 92 14.76 3.35 9.87
CA GLU A 92 15.51 2.87 8.70
C GLU A 92 14.61 2.42 7.53
N HIS A 93 13.37 2.04 7.83
CA HIS A 93 12.37 1.67 6.84
C HIS A 93 11.49 2.86 6.44
N SER A 94 11.67 4.05 7.00
CA SER A 94 10.82 5.20 6.69
C SER A 94 10.88 5.59 5.21
N GLY A 95 9.71 5.80 4.59
CA GLY A 95 9.56 6.12 3.18
C GLY A 95 9.69 4.90 2.25
N THR A 96 9.25 3.73 2.70
CA THR A 96 9.16 2.49 1.92
C THR A 96 7.71 2.00 1.81
N PHE A 97 7.47 1.01 0.94
CA PHE A 97 6.16 0.43 0.67
C PHE A 97 6.18 -1.07 0.96
N TRP A 98 5.20 -1.57 1.70
CA TRP A 98 5.12 -2.97 2.13
C TRP A 98 3.74 -3.56 1.91
N THR A 99 3.68 -4.86 1.69
CA THR A 99 2.43 -5.63 1.74
C THR A 99 2.13 -6.08 3.17
N TRP A 100 0.89 -6.48 3.41
CA TRP A 100 0.45 -7.11 4.66
C TRP A 100 1.25 -8.38 5.02
N GLU A 101 1.90 -9.02 4.05
CA GLU A 101 2.72 -10.23 4.22
C GLU A 101 4.20 -9.95 4.54
N ASP A 102 4.54 -8.70 4.88
CA ASP A 102 5.91 -8.24 5.13
C ASP A 102 6.85 -8.27 3.92
N ASN A 103 6.29 -8.22 2.70
CA ASN A 103 7.08 -8.10 1.48
C ASN A 103 7.25 -6.63 1.12
N GLN A 104 8.49 -6.22 0.84
CA GLN A 104 8.73 -4.89 0.29
C GLN A 104 8.17 -4.82 -1.13
N TYR A 105 7.32 -3.82 -1.39
CA TYR A 105 6.66 -3.63 -2.66
C TYR A 105 7.34 -2.52 -3.48
N PRO A 106 7.44 -2.65 -4.80
CA PRO A 106 7.98 -1.59 -5.63
C PRO A 106 7.03 -0.39 -5.71
N TRP A 107 7.57 0.78 -6.02
CA TRP A 107 6.79 2.02 -6.16
C TRP A 107 5.96 2.06 -7.42
#